data_AF-A0A0G4EXA0-F1
#
_entry.id   AF-A0A0G4EXA0-F1
#
_cell.length_a   1.000
_cell.length_b   1.000
_cell.length_c   1.000
_cell.angle_alpha   90.00
_cell.angle_beta   90.00
_cell.angle_gamma   90.00
#
_symmetry.space_group_name_H-M   'P 1'
#
loop_
_entity.id
_entity.type
_entity.pdbx_description
1 polymer ?
#
loop_
_entity_poly.entity_id
_entity_poly.type
_entity_poly.pdbx_seq_one_letter_code
_entity_poly.pdbx_strand_id
1 'polypeptide(L)'
;MRVPCLLPTDRPTRDNEATLLSFYQQLLDRDPTLATETDRGDGGKAAHWVATTPPVWSQSFIDSYIDLLVANGADMTAVDDNDGLTPLHYAAMWGSHRVAASLCRRLTAADINRGTPNDSNRTPLWSAACPLDEDTQLLDDDTAEAADKDEATSEIPHLKSTIRVLLQAGAGIARLPTATERERRIRQLVLPEYRTVLNELGDVAMAAINAALAPQRDHSMLLARLLPLAPHHDGHPTHPSPSSLSFGPQEAEAVGWKIGSFLHQPHTAMATIDGYLMGESLLRRRVSAAVAHFVTRAATRTTSNREVVGGSRHVQQDGGAKRTKVTVPPLQCFAVNGGQQGGGRHRRLGVREVIHKARLDVAAQHGVEGVVKGFNTHLGDSDCQFQWQELGHINRRGQFEALQIS
;
A
#
# COMPACT_ATOMS: atom_id res chain seq x y z
N MET A 1 -10.82 25.74 17.57
CA MET A 1 -9.87 25.07 16.64
C MET A 1 -10.59 24.41 15.46
N ARG A 2 -11.52 25.09 14.78
CA ARG A 2 -12.24 24.52 13.63
C ARG A 2 -11.60 24.99 12.33
N VAL A 3 -11.26 24.06 11.44
CA VAL A 3 -10.71 24.40 10.13
C VAL A 3 -11.80 25.06 9.27
N PRO A 4 -11.50 26.15 8.52
CA PRO A 4 -12.50 26.81 7.69
C PRO A 4 -13.17 25.84 6.70
N CYS A 5 -14.49 25.90 6.63
CA CYS A 5 -15.26 25.23 5.60
C CYS A 5 -15.14 26.05 4.30
N LEU A 6 -14.20 25.67 3.45
CA LEU A 6 -14.01 26.26 2.13
C LEU A 6 -14.88 25.54 1.10
N LEU A 7 -15.34 26.25 0.07
CA LEU A 7 -16.03 25.62 -1.06
C LEU A 7 -15.04 24.72 -1.81
N PRO A 8 -15.50 23.62 -2.45
CA PRO A 8 -14.62 22.76 -3.26
C PRO A 8 -13.84 23.49 -4.36
N THR A 9 -14.33 24.67 -4.78
CA THR A 9 -13.70 25.57 -5.76
C THR A 9 -12.51 26.35 -5.21
N ASP A 10 -12.44 26.55 -3.90
CA ASP A 10 -11.38 27.27 -3.21
C ASP A 10 -10.27 26.28 -2.89
N ARG A 11 -9.48 25.87 -3.89
CA ARG A 11 -8.33 24.98 -3.65
C ARG A 11 -7.24 25.76 -2.89
N PRO A 12 -7.01 25.50 -1.59
CA PRO A 12 -6.00 26.21 -0.84
C PRO A 12 -4.62 25.90 -1.42
N THR A 13 -3.81 26.93 -1.60
CA THR A 13 -2.40 26.75 -1.99
C THR A 13 -1.59 26.25 -0.79
N ARG A 14 -0.41 25.68 -1.05
CA ARG A 14 0.51 25.29 0.04
C ARG A 14 0.87 26.45 0.97
N ASP A 15 0.94 27.67 0.42
CA ASP A 15 1.23 28.87 1.20
C ASP A 15 0.06 29.25 2.11
N ASN A 16 -1.19 29.09 1.64
CA ASN A 16 -2.39 29.29 2.46
C ASN A 16 -2.43 28.26 3.61
N GLU A 17 -2.13 27.00 3.32
CA GLU A 17 -2.06 25.92 4.31
C GLU A 17 -0.98 26.19 5.37
N ALA A 18 0.22 26.60 4.95
CA ALA A 18 1.31 26.93 5.86
C ALA A 18 0.98 28.15 6.73
N THR A 19 0.36 29.17 6.15
CA THR A 19 -0.07 30.36 6.87
C THR A 19 -1.12 30.01 7.92
N LEU A 20 -2.14 29.23 7.55
CA LEU A 20 -3.18 28.78 8.47
C LEU A 20 -2.60 27.92 9.61
N LEU A 21 -1.68 27.02 9.30
CA LEU A 21 -0.99 26.21 10.30
C LEU A 21 -0.20 27.09 11.29
N SER A 22 0.47 28.14 10.80
CA SER A 22 1.19 29.08 11.67
C SER A 22 0.26 29.84 12.62
N PHE A 23 -0.96 30.17 12.19
CA PHE A 23 -1.95 30.78 13.08
C PHE A 23 -2.39 29.82 14.18
N TYR A 24 -2.64 28.55 13.85
CA TYR A 24 -2.96 27.54 14.87
C TYR A 24 -1.82 27.31 15.86
N GLN A 25 -0.58 27.30 15.39
CA GLN A 25 0.59 27.22 16.26
C GLN A 25 0.61 28.40 17.24
N GLN A 26 0.47 29.63 16.75
CA GLN A 26 0.45 30.81 17.62
C GLN A 26 -0.71 30.83 18.61
N LEU A 27 -1.88 30.32 18.21
CA LEU A 27 -3.04 30.23 19.10
C LEU A 27 -2.79 29.22 20.23
N LEU A 28 -2.24 28.05 19.91
CA LEU A 28 -1.93 27.03 20.90
C LEU A 28 -0.73 27.39 21.78
N ASP A 29 0.25 28.13 21.25
CA ASP A 29 1.35 28.68 22.06
C ASP A 29 0.82 29.65 23.14
N ARG A 30 -0.27 30.37 22.85
CA ARG A 30 -0.91 31.30 23.80
C ARG A 30 -1.87 30.59 24.74
N ASP A 31 -2.62 29.62 24.23
CA ASP A 31 -3.57 28.85 25.00
C ASP A 31 -3.63 27.39 24.52
N PRO A 32 -2.83 26.50 25.14
CA PRO A 32 -2.82 25.08 24.80
C PRO A 32 -4.15 24.39 25.08
N THR A 33 -5.00 24.94 25.97
CA THR A 33 -6.25 24.29 26.39
C THR A 33 -7.27 24.21 25.24
N LEU A 34 -7.12 25.07 24.22
CA LEU A 34 -7.90 25.05 22.98
C LEU A 34 -7.79 23.73 22.20
N ALA A 35 -6.71 22.96 22.36
CA ALA A 35 -6.56 21.64 21.75
C ALA A 35 -7.42 20.56 22.44
N THR A 36 -7.84 20.80 23.68
CA THR A 36 -8.61 19.86 24.52
C THR A 36 -10.03 20.32 24.79
N GLU A 37 -10.42 21.47 24.24
CA GLU A 37 -11.71 22.08 24.48
C GLU A 37 -12.87 21.17 24.02
N THR A 38 -13.90 21.13 24.87
CA THR A 38 -15.20 20.52 24.60
C THR A 38 -16.18 21.64 24.25
N ASP A 39 -16.86 21.55 23.11
CA ASP A 39 -17.95 22.48 22.84
C ASP A 39 -19.17 22.13 23.69
N ARG A 40 -19.83 23.15 24.23
CA ARG A 40 -21.01 23.00 25.10
C ARG A 40 -22.29 22.67 24.31
N GLY A 41 -22.31 22.87 22.99
CA GLY A 41 -23.48 22.65 22.14
C GLY A 41 -23.61 21.23 21.60
N ASP A 42 -22.53 20.70 21.01
CA ASP A 42 -22.57 19.43 20.27
C ASP A 42 -21.93 18.23 21.02
N GLY A 43 -21.38 18.43 22.22
CA GLY A 43 -20.73 17.36 23.02
C GLY A 43 -19.44 16.79 22.41
N GLY A 44 -19.01 17.33 21.26
CA GLY A 44 -17.78 16.96 20.57
C GLY A 44 -16.55 17.68 21.14
N LYS A 45 -15.41 16.99 21.12
CA LYS A 45 -14.10 17.56 21.47
C LYS A 45 -13.41 18.12 20.23
N ALA A 46 -12.31 18.86 20.43
CA ALA A 46 -11.50 19.37 19.32
C ALA A 46 -11.15 18.32 18.25
N ALA A 47 -10.88 17.08 18.65
CA ALA A 47 -10.59 15.97 17.74
C ALA A 47 -11.78 15.62 16.80
N HIS A 48 -13.02 15.76 17.27
CA HIS A 48 -14.23 15.54 16.47
C HIS A 48 -14.42 16.63 15.41
N TRP A 49 -14.07 17.88 15.70
CA TRP A 49 -14.19 18.95 14.70
C TRP A 49 -13.23 18.75 13.54
N VAL A 50 -12.02 18.25 13.80
CA VAL A 50 -11.07 17.90 12.74
C VAL A 50 -11.69 16.90 11.77
N ALA A 51 -12.44 15.95 12.30
CA ALA A 51 -13.10 14.91 11.52
C ALA A 51 -14.25 15.43 10.64
N THR A 52 -14.81 16.60 10.92
CA THR A 52 -15.79 17.30 10.06
C THR A 52 -15.14 18.16 8.98
N THR A 53 -13.81 18.14 8.88
CA THR A 53 -13.08 18.99 7.93
C THR A 53 -13.35 18.51 6.50
N PRO A 54 -13.76 19.40 5.57
CA PRO A 54 -13.94 19.04 4.18
C PRO A 54 -12.66 18.47 3.56
N PRO A 55 -12.75 17.52 2.61
CA PRO A 55 -11.59 16.88 1.96
C PRO A 55 -10.84 17.78 0.97
N VAL A 56 -10.81 19.08 1.21
CA VAL A 56 -10.18 20.11 0.36
C VAL A 56 -8.68 20.27 0.68
N TRP A 57 -8.31 20.14 1.95
CA TRP A 57 -6.95 20.37 2.46
C TRP A 57 -5.99 19.22 2.21
N SER A 58 -4.74 19.50 1.84
CA SER A 58 -3.71 18.49 1.53
C SER A 58 -3.49 17.48 2.66
N GLN A 59 -3.07 16.25 2.31
CA GLN A 59 -2.75 15.23 3.32
C GLN A 59 -1.67 15.74 4.29
N SER A 60 -0.64 16.44 3.78
CA SER A 60 0.44 17.01 4.60
C SER A 60 -0.06 18.06 5.59
N PHE A 61 -1.03 18.89 5.20
CA PHE A 61 -1.64 19.86 6.11
C PHE A 61 -2.43 19.14 7.21
N ILE A 62 -3.28 18.17 6.84
CA ILE A 62 -4.08 17.41 7.81
C ILE A 62 -3.17 16.67 8.80
N ASP A 63 -2.10 16.03 8.31
CA ASP A 63 -1.13 15.34 9.17
C ASP A 63 -0.48 16.33 10.15
N SER A 64 0.01 17.48 9.66
CA SER A 64 0.65 18.51 10.50
C SER A 64 -0.31 19.14 11.50
N TYR A 65 -1.57 19.34 11.12
CA TYR A 65 -2.61 19.90 11.97
C TYR A 65 -2.99 18.94 13.10
N ILE A 66 -3.14 17.65 12.79
CA ILE A 66 -3.38 16.61 13.81
C ILE A 66 -2.16 16.46 14.73
N ASP A 67 -0.94 16.47 14.18
CA ASP A 67 0.29 16.43 14.98
C ASP A 67 0.35 17.59 15.99
N LEU A 68 -0.02 18.80 15.55
CA LEU A 68 -0.08 19.98 16.40
C LEU A 68 -1.09 19.81 17.55
N LEU A 69 -2.29 19.28 17.27
CA LEU A 69 -3.31 19.02 18.28
C LEU A 69 -2.86 17.95 19.29
N VAL A 70 -2.31 16.83 18.80
CA VAL A 70 -1.80 15.74 19.66
C VAL A 70 -0.65 16.24 20.54
N ALA A 71 0.25 17.06 20.00
CA ALA A 71 1.33 17.67 20.77
C ALA A 71 0.83 18.57 21.91
N ASN A 72 -0.39 19.10 21.78
CA ASN A 72 -1.06 19.92 22.79
C ASN A 72 -2.11 19.13 23.60
N GLY A 73 -2.04 17.80 23.59
CA GLY A 73 -2.83 16.94 24.47
C GLY A 73 -4.20 16.52 23.93
N ALA A 74 -4.51 16.76 22.65
CA ALA A 74 -5.75 16.29 22.05
C ALA A 74 -5.78 14.75 21.97
N ASP A 75 -6.81 14.15 22.56
CA ASP A 75 -7.05 12.71 22.49
C ASP A 75 -7.86 12.34 21.23
N MET A 76 -7.18 11.69 20.27
CA MET A 76 -7.76 11.24 19.00
C MET A 76 -8.64 9.98 19.15
N THR A 77 -8.71 9.40 20.34
CA THR A 77 -9.56 8.25 20.68
C THR A 77 -10.80 8.63 21.48
N ALA A 78 -10.91 9.91 21.85
CA ALA A 78 -11.97 10.37 22.73
C ALA A 78 -13.36 10.14 22.11
N VAL A 79 -14.34 9.84 22.96
CA VAL A 79 -15.73 9.71 22.54
C VAL A 79 -16.48 11.01 22.77
N ASP A 80 -17.49 11.28 21.95
CA ASP A 80 -18.45 12.36 22.21
C ASP A 80 -19.43 11.97 23.32
N ASP A 81 -20.13 12.97 23.85
CA ASP A 81 -21.08 12.78 24.95
C ASP A 81 -22.46 12.27 24.47
N ASN A 82 -22.74 12.36 23.17
CA ASN A 82 -24.06 12.03 22.61
C ASN A 82 -24.19 10.53 22.32
N ASP A 83 -23.38 10.05 21.37
CA ASP A 83 -23.51 8.71 20.79
C ASP A 83 -22.33 7.79 21.15
N GLY A 84 -21.32 8.32 21.82
CA GLY A 84 -20.05 7.66 22.10
C GLY A 84 -19.20 7.44 20.84
N LEU A 85 -19.32 8.34 19.85
CA LEU A 85 -18.58 8.33 18.59
C LEU A 85 -17.17 8.87 18.77
N THR A 86 -16.21 8.21 18.12
CA THR A 86 -14.82 8.69 18.06
C THR A 86 -14.61 9.65 16.88
N PRO A 87 -13.51 10.42 16.84
CA PRO A 87 -13.12 11.20 15.66
C PRO A 87 -13.10 10.39 14.36
N LEU A 88 -12.71 9.11 14.43
CA LEU A 88 -12.71 8.25 13.25
C LEU A 88 -14.13 7.93 12.75
N HIS A 89 -15.13 7.84 13.64
CA HIS A 89 -16.53 7.69 13.22
C HIS A 89 -17.04 8.94 12.48
N TYR A 90 -16.70 10.13 12.98
CA TYR A 90 -17.03 11.38 12.28
C TYR A 90 -16.35 11.45 10.92
N ALA A 91 -15.06 11.14 10.84
CA ALA A 91 -14.31 11.22 9.58
C ALA A 91 -14.87 10.22 8.55
N ALA A 92 -15.34 9.07 9.03
CA ALA A 92 -16.04 8.08 8.22
C ALA A 92 -17.38 8.59 7.70
N MET A 93 -18.20 9.15 8.59
CA MET A 93 -19.54 9.66 8.28
C MET A 93 -19.52 10.83 7.28
N TRP A 94 -18.56 11.74 7.40
CA TRP A 94 -18.43 12.92 6.55
C TRP A 94 -17.54 12.71 5.31
N GLY A 95 -17.09 11.48 5.05
CA GLY A 95 -16.23 11.20 3.89
C GLY A 95 -14.83 11.87 3.94
N SER A 96 -14.37 12.30 5.13
CA SER A 96 -13.09 12.99 5.34
C SER A 96 -11.89 12.03 5.26
N HIS A 97 -11.70 11.39 4.10
CA HIS A 97 -10.71 10.34 3.86
C HIS A 97 -9.27 10.71 4.25
N ARG A 98 -8.86 11.99 4.11
CA ARG A 98 -7.51 12.45 4.52
C ARG A 98 -7.33 12.47 6.03
N VAL A 99 -8.38 12.86 6.76
CA VAL A 99 -8.43 12.81 8.23
C VAL A 99 -8.48 11.36 8.69
N ALA A 100 -9.34 10.54 8.09
CA ALA A 100 -9.41 9.11 8.37
C ALA A 100 -8.04 8.43 8.16
N ALA A 101 -7.32 8.75 7.08
CA ALA A 101 -5.99 8.19 6.82
C ALA A 101 -4.96 8.61 7.88
N SER A 102 -4.98 9.88 8.31
CA SER A 102 -4.09 10.37 9.36
C SER A 102 -4.39 9.71 10.72
N LEU A 103 -5.66 9.57 11.06
CA LEU A 103 -6.11 8.89 12.28
C LEU A 103 -5.72 7.40 12.24
N CYS A 104 -5.99 6.69 11.15
CA CYS A 104 -5.66 5.27 11.01
C CYS A 104 -4.16 4.95 11.19
N ARG A 105 -3.26 5.88 10.84
CA ARG A 105 -1.80 5.70 11.07
C ARG A 105 -1.39 5.81 12.54
N ARG A 106 -2.23 6.42 13.38
CA ARG A 106 -1.95 6.70 14.80
C ARG A 106 -2.71 5.77 15.74
N LEU A 107 -3.82 5.23 15.27
CA LEU A 107 -4.75 4.40 16.05
C LEU A 107 -4.34 2.92 16.03
N THR A 108 -4.72 2.20 17.09
CA THR A 108 -4.54 0.75 17.13
C THR A 108 -5.62 0.03 16.30
N ALA A 109 -5.39 -1.25 15.98
CA ALA A 109 -6.39 -2.07 15.30
C ALA A 109 -7.71 -2.19 16.10
N ALA A 110 -7.65 -2.10 17.43
CA ALA A 110 -8.83 -2.10 18.29
C ALA A 110 -9.62 -0.79 18.14
N ASP A 111 -8.94 0.35 18.06
CA ASP A 111 -9.56 1.66 17.90
C ASP A 111 -10.21 1.82 16.51
N ILE A 112 -9.54 1.34 15.45
CA ILE A 112 -10.08 1.35 14.07
C ILE A 112 -11.39 0.55 13.97
N ASN A 113 -11.50 -0.51 14.76
CA ASN A 113 -12.68 -1.37 14.80
C ASN A 113 -13.63 -1.03 15.95
N ARG A 114 -13.39 0.01 16.74
CA ARG A 114 -14.18 0.30 17.93
C ARG A 114 -15.64 0.59 17.54
N GLY A 115 -16.59 -0.09 18.16
CA GLY A 115 -18.01 0.26 18.04
C GLY A 115 -18.40 1.30 19.08
N THR A 116 -19.57 1.91 18.92
CA THR A 116 -20.16 2.78 19.96
C THR A 116 -20.53 1.98 21.22
N PRO A 117 -20.66 2.64 22.39
CA PRO A 117 -21.07 1.98 23.64
C PRO A 117 -22.44 1.29 23.54
N ASN A 118 -23.37 1.87 22.77
CA ASN A 118 -24.74 1.39 22.64
C ASN A 118 -24.92 0.38 21.49
N ASP A 119 -24.03 0.42 20.50
CA ASP A 119 -24.04 -0.51 19.36
C ASP A 119 -22.60 -0.85 18.93
N SER A 120 -22.21 -2.10 19.20
CA SER A 120 -20.89 -2.63 18.84
C SER A 120 -20.68 -2.77 17.32
N ASN A 121 -21.75 -2.80 16.53
CA ASN A 121 -21.71 -2.92 15.08
C ASN A 121 -21.55 -1.56 14.39
N ARG A 122 -21.91 -0.47 15.07
CA ARG A 122 -21.66 0.92 14.65
C ARG A 122 -20.16 1.25 14.80
N THR A 123 -19.37 0.64 13.94
CA THR A 123 -17.93 0.85 13.75
C THR A 123 -17.68 2.01 12.78
N PRO A 124 -16.46 2.56 12.67
CA PRO A 124 -16.18 3.58 11.66
C PRO A 124 -16.46 3.10 10.23
N LEU A 125 -16.22 1.81 9.93
CA LEU A 125 -16.58 1.26 8.61
C LEU A 125 -18.08 1.32 8.35
N TRP A 126 -18.90 1.03 9.36
CA TRP A 126 -20.35 1.19 9.28
C TRP A 126 -20.74 2.67 9.10
N SER A 127 -20.11 3.57 9.86
CA SER A 127 -20.35 5.01 9.75
C SER A 127 -20.04 5.60 8.38
N ALA A 128 -19.11 5.02 7.60
CA ALA A 128 -18.89 5.44 6.20
C ALA A 128 -19.84 4.75 5.22
N ALA A 129 -20.20 3.48 5.47
CA ALA A 129 -21.00 2.70 4.54
C ALA A 129 -22.51 2.98 4.64
N CYS A 130 -22.99 3.45 5.80
CA CYS A 130 -24.40 3.79 6.02
C CYS A 130 -24.83 5.04 5.22
N PRO A 131 -24.13 6.20 5.29
CA PRO A 131 -24.43 7.33 4.42
C PRO A 131 -24.26 6.99 2.94
N LEU A 132 -23.29 6.14 2.59
CA LEU A 132 -23.12 5.71 1.19
C LEU A 132 -24.35 4.95 0.65
N ASP A 133 -25.00 4.10 1.46
CA ASP A 133 -26.27 3.45 1.07
C ASP A 133 -27.38 4.51 0.95
N GLU A 134 -27.49 5.43 1.90
CA GLU A 134 -28.49 6.51 1.89
C GLU A 134 -28.37 7.39 0.64
N ASP A 135 -27.17 7.89 0.33
CA ASP A 135 -26.87 8.69 -0.86
C ASP A 135 -27.16 7.92 -2.15
N THR A 136 -26.80 6.63 -2.19
CA THR A 136 -27.06 5.80 -3.38
C THR A 136 -28.56 5.62 -3.60
N GLN A 137 -29.33 5.39 -2.53
CA GLN A 137 -30.79 5.28 -2.61
C GLN A 137 -31.42 6.61 -3.01
N LEU A 138 -30.90 7.73 -2.51
CA LEU A 138 -31.38 9.08 -2.84
C LEU A 138 -31.21 9.40 -4.32
N LEU A 139 -30.11 8.98 -4.94
CA LEU A 139 -29.91 9.15 -6.39
C LEU A 139 -30.96 8.39 -7.21
N ASP A 140 -31.32 7.20 -6.77
CA ASP A 140 -32.33 6.33 -7.41
C ASP A 140 -33.78 6.78 -7.15
N ASP A 141 -34.02 7.69 -6.19
CA ASP A 141 -35.35 8.21 -5.86
C ASP A 141 -35.80 9.29 -6.85
N ASP A 142 -36.76 8.98 -7.72
CA ASP A 142 -37.34 9.91 -8.70
C ASP A 142 -38.03 11.14 -8.06
N THR A 143 -38.33 11.09 -6.77
CA THR A 143 -39.01 12.18 -6.02
C THR A 143 -38.04 13.11 -5.29
N ALA A 144 -36.77 12.76 -5.18
CA ALA A 144 -35.77 13.55 -4.48
C ALA A 144 -35.42 14.85 -5.25
N GLU A 145 -35.16 15.92 -4.50
CA GLU A 145 -34.82 17.22 -5.07
C GLU A 145 -33.45 17.17 -5.78
N ALA A 146 -33.31 17.95 -6.85
CA ALA A 146 -32.07 18.00 -7.61
C ALA A 146 -30.87 18.44 -6.76
N ALA A 147 -31.09 19.35 -5.80
CA ALA A 147 -30.05 19.84 -4.91
C ALA A 147 -29.50 18.72 -4.01
N ASP A 148 -30.39 17.90 -3.42
CA ASP A 148 -29.99 16.78 -2.56
C ASP A 148 -29.23 15.71 -3.37
N LYS A 149 -29.64 15.46 -4.62
CA LYS A 149 -28.92 14.57 -5.53
C LYS A 149 -27.55 15.10 -5.93
N ASP A 150 -27.41 16.41 -6.13
CA ASP A 150 -26.14 17.05 -6.44
C ASP A 150 -25.15 16.94 -5.26
N GLU A 151 -25.64 17.10 -4.03
CA GLU A 151 -24.87 16.91 -2.80
C GLU A 151 -24.40 15.45 -2.66
N ALA A 152 -25.32 14.48 -2.74
CA ALA A 152 -24.98 13.05 -2.71
C ALA A 152 -23.98 12.66 -3.81
N THR A 153 -24.12 13.21 -5.02
CA THR A 153 -23.17 12.97 -6.12
C THR A 153 -21.77 13.47 -5.79
N SER A 154 -21.65 14.55 -5.03
CA SER A 154 -20.37 15.10 -4.56
C SER A 154 -19.78 14.29 -3.39
N GLU A 155 -20.60 13.74 -2.51
CA GLU A 155 -20.15 13.04 -1.29
C GLU A 155 -19.76 11.58 -1.52
N ILE A 156 -20.48 10.86 -2.38
CA ILE A 156 -20.24 9.42 -2.69
C ILE A 156 -18.76 9.10 -2.98
N PRO A 157 -18.02 9.87 -3.81
CA PRO A 157 -16.59 9.60 -4.05
C PRO A 157 -15.73 9.71 -2.79
N HIS A 158 -16.08 10.62 -1.88
CA HIS A 158 -15.39 10.85 -0.61
C HIS A 158 -15.67 9.72 0.38
N LEU A 159 -16.92 9.26 0.48
CA LEU A 159 -17.32 8.10 1.27
C LEU A 159 -16.62 6.82 0.78
N LYS A 160 -16.64 6.55 -0.53
CA LYS A 160 -15.91 5.41 -1.13
C LYS A 160 -14.42 5.45 -0.82
N SER A 161 -13.80 6.63 -0.93
CA SER A 161 -12.38 6.81 -0.60
C SER A 161 -12.10 6.58 0.88
N THR A 162 -13.01 6.98 1.75
CA THR A 162 -12.90 6.76 3.20
C THR A 162 -13.06 5.28 3.55
N ILE A 163 -13.99 4.57 2.92
CA ILE A 163 -14.12 3.10 3.05
C ILE A 163 -12.82 2.41 2.65
N ARG A 164 -12.21 2.79 1.51
CA ARG A 164 -10.91 2.25 1.09
C ARG A 164 -9.81 2.47 2.13
N VAL A 165 -9.72 3.68 2.70
CA VAL A 165 -8.77 4.03 3.77
C VAL A 165 -8.98 3.16 5.02
N LEU A 166 -10.22 2.96 5.44
CA LEU A 166 -10.54 2.11 6.59
C LEU A 166 -10.17 0.64 6.33
N LEU A 167 -10.42 0.13 5.12
CA LEU A 167 -10.06 -1.22 4.72
C LEU A 167 -8.53 -1.42 4.65
N GLN A 168 -7.79 -0.42 4.15
CA GLN A 168 -6.32 -0.39 4.18
C GLN A 168 -5.77 -0.40 5.62
N ALA A 169 -6.50 0.21 6.56
CA ALA A 169 -6.19 0.19 7.98
C ALA A 169 -6.62 -1.10 8.71
N GLY A 170 -7.25 -2.04 8.01
CA GLY A 170 -7.68 -3.32 8.60
C GLY A 170 -9.04 -3.28 9.30
N ALA A 171 -9.95 -2.39 8.86
CA ALA A 171 -11.34 -2.43 9.32
C ALA A 171 -12.01 -3.76 8.95
N GLY A 172 -12.64 -4.38 9.94
CA GLY A 172 -13.19 -5.73 9.83
C GLY A 172 -14.56 -5.75 9.18
N ILE A 173 -14.64 -6.19 7.91
CA ILE A 173 -15.90 -6.42 7.19
C ILE A 173 -16.79 -7.44 7.93
N ALA A 174 -16.20 -8.38 8.67
CA ALA A 174 -16.94 -9.35 9.47
C ALA A 174 -17.82 -8.73 10.58
N ARG A 175 -17.52 -7.48 10.98
CA ARG A 175 -18.31 -6.74 11.97
C ARG A 175 -19.51 -6.01 11.38
N LEU A 176 -19.62 -5.93 10.06
CA LEU A 176 -20.82 -5.38 9.43
C LEU A 176 -21.98 -6.35 9.63
N PRO A 177 -23.11 -5.87 10.19
CA PRO A 177 -24.28 -6.70 10.44
C PRO A 177 -24.91 -7.18 9.12
N THR A 178 -25.75 -8.22 9.19
CA THR A 178 -26.37 -8.88 8.02
C THR A 178 -27.79 -9.39 8.30
N ALA A 179 -28.37 -8.97 9.42
CA ALA A 179 -29.70 -9.38 9.88
C ALA A 179 -30.80 -8.78 9.00
N THR A 180 -30.70 -7.50 8.65
CA THR A 180 -31.68 -6.80 7.82
C THR A 180 -31.25 -6.68 6.36
N GLU A 181 -32.20 -6.44 5.47
CA GLU A 181 -31.89 -6.25 4.05
C GLU A 181 -31.03 -5.00 3.80
N ARG A 182 -31.30 -3.92 4.55
CA ARG A 182 -30.48 -2.72 4.55
C ARG A 182 -29.02 -3.03 4.89
N GLU A 183 -28.79 -3.81 5.94
CA GLU A 183 -27.45 -4.21 6.37
C GLU A 183 -26.72 -5.05 5.31
N ARG A 184 -27.44 -5.96 4.64
CA ARG A 184 -26.86 -6.73 3.51
C ARG A 184 -26.47 -5.82 2.35
N ARG A 185 -27.29 -4.84 2.00
CA ARG A 185 -26.96 -3.86 0.95
C ARG A 185 -25.73 -3.04 1.30
N ILE A 186 -25.68 -2.47 2.51
CA ILE A 186 -24.52 -1.71 3.02
C ILE A 186 -23.25 -2.56 2.90
N ARG A 187 -23.31 -3.84 3.32
CA ARG A 187 -22.17 -4.75 3.19
C ARG A 187 -21.77 -4.98 1.73
N GLN A 188 -22.73 -5.13 0.81
CA GLN A 188 -22.47 -5.30 -0.62
C GLN A 188 -21.79 -4.07 -1.24
N LEU A 189 -22.03 -2.86 -0.74
CA LEU A 189 -21.35 -1.64 -1.21
C LEU A 189 -19.85 -1.62 -0.83
N VAL A 190 -19.47 -2.27 0.28
CA VAL A 190 -18.08 -2.30 0.77
C VAL A 190 -17.21 -3.29 -0.01
N LEU A 191 -17.78 -4.40 -0.51
CA LEU A 191 -17.00 -5.45 -1.19
C LEU A 191 -16.29 -4.98 -2.48
N PRO A 192 -16.92 -4.19 -3.38
CA PRO A 192 -16.25 -3.60 -4.54
C PRO A 192 -15.11 -2.65 -4.17
N GLU A 193 -15.26 -1.89 -3.08
CA GLU A 193 -14.20 -1.00 -2.60
C GLU A 193 -13.01 -1.80 -2.07
N TYR A 194 -13.27 -2.93 -1.38
CA TYR A 194 -12.18 -3.79 -0.94
C TYR A 194 -11.48 -4.49 -2.10
N ARG A 195 -12.22 -4.91 -3.12
CA ARG A 195 -11.66 -5.42 -4.39
C ARG A 195 -10.69 -4.41 -5.00
N THR A 196 -11.05 -3.12 -5.03
CA THR A 196 -10.19 -2.05 -5.54
C THR A 196 -8.88 -1.97 -4.72
N VAL A 197 -8.98 -1.96 -3.38
CA VAL A 197 -7.80 -1.96 -2.49
C VAL A 197 -6.90 -3.17 -2.76
N LEU A 198 -7.48 -4.36 -2.94
CA LEU A 198 -6.73 -5.57 -3.25
C LEU A 198 -6.09 -5.49 -4.63
N ASN A 199 -6.76 -4.92 -5.63
CA ASN A 199 -6.22 -4.81 -6.99
C ASN A 199 -5.06 -3.81 -7.09
N GLU A 200 -5.17 -2.65 -6.45
CA GLU A 200 -4.12 -1.64 -6.39
C GLU A 200 -2.85 -2.14 -5.65
N LEU A 201 -3.00 -3.06 -4.69
CA LEU A 201 -1.87 -3.61 -3.93
C LEU A 201 -0.80 -4.26 -4.83
N GLY A 202 -1.20 -4.85 -5.96
CA GLY A 202 -0.25 -5.41 -6.92
C GLY A 202 0.68 -4.35 -7.51
N ASP A 203 0.12 -3.20 -7.91
CA ASP A 203 0.87 -2.09 -8.47
C ASP A 203 1.72 -1.40 -7.42
N VAL A 204 1.18 -1.19 -6.21
CA VAL A 204 1.91 -0.63 -5.07
C VAL A 204 3.13 -1.49 -4.74
N ALA A 205 2.98 -2.81 -4.71
CA ALA A 205 4.11 -3.71 -4.44
C ALA A 205 5.17 -3.68 -5.54
N MET A 206 4.77 -3.57 -6.81
CA MET A 206 5.72 -3.42 -7.90
C MET A 206 6.42 -2.06 -7.88
N ALA A 207 5.71 -0.98 -7.55
CA ALA A 207 6.28 0.35 -7.36
C ALA A 207 7.30 0.35 -6.21
N ALA A 208 6.97 -0.29 -5.09
CA ALA A 208 7.85 -0.46 -3.92
C ALA A 208 9.15 -1.21 -4.29
N ILE A 209 9.04 -2.33 -5.01
CA ILE A 209 10.20 -3.09 -5.51
C ILE A 209 11.05 -2.23 -6.45
N ASN A 210 10.41 -1.51 -7.37
CA ASN A 210 11.12 -0.67 -8.32
C ASN A 210 11.86 0.48 -7.65
N ALA A 211 11.23 1.15 -6.68
CA ALA A 211 11.86 2.20 -5.89
C ALA A 211 13.07 1.67 -5.10
N ALA A 212 12.94 0.51 -4.45
CA ALA A 212 14.03 -0.09 -3.69
C ALA A 212 15.23 -0.51 -4.54
N LEU A 213 15.01 -0.94 -5.78
CA LEU A 213 16.06 -1.37 -6.71
C LEU A 213 16.55 -0.25 -7.64
N ALA A 214 15.90 0.92 -7.68
CA ALA A 214 16.28 2.02 -8.57
C ALA A 214 17.74 2.46 -8.36
N PRO A 215 18.22 2.71 -7.12
CA PRO A 215 19.60 3.14 -6.93
C PRO A 215 20.62 2.10 -7.43
N GLN A 216 20.36 0.80 -7.20
CA GLN A 216 21.21 -0.27 -7.72
C GLN A 216 21.22 -0.29 -9.25
N ARG A 217 20.05 -0.17 -9.88
CA ARG A 217 19.91 -0.19 -11.36
C ARG A 217 20.66 0.97 -12.01
N ASP A 218 20.49 2.17 -11.46
CA ASP A 218 21.09 3.39 -12.01
C ASP A 218 22.62 3.35 -11.90
N HIS A 219 23.16 2.96 -10.74
CA HIS A 219 24.60 2.85 -10.53
C HIS A 219 25.21 1.69 -11.30
N SER A 220 24.52 0.54 -11.37
CA SER A 220 24.96 -0.59 -12.19
C SER A 220 25.07 -0.21 -13.67
N MET A 221 24.12 0.57 -14.18
CA MET A 221 24.15 1.03 -15.57
C MET A 221 25.32 1.98 -15.84
N LEU A 222 25.62 2.87 -14.89
CA LEU A 222 26.78 3.75 -14.97
C LEU A 222 28.09 2.96 -14.94
N LEU A 223 28.24 2.04 -13.98
CA LEU A 223 29.45 1.21 -13.84
C LEU A 223 29.69 0.32 -15.05
N ALA A 224 28.64 -0.27 -15.63
CA ALA A 224 28.75 -1.08 -16.84
C ALA A 224 29.34 -0.30 -18.03
N ARG A 225 29.13 1.03 -18.08
CA ARG A 225 29.69 1.92 -19.12
C ARG A 225 31.10 2.40 -18.80
N LEU A 226 31.42 2.60 -17.52
CA LEU A 226 32.70 3.16 -17.08
C LEU A 226 33.79 2.09 -16.89
N LEU A 227 33.44 0.89 -16.45
CA LEU A 227 34.42 -0.18 -16.17
C LEU A 227 35.30 -0.54 -17.38
N PRO A 228 34.77 -0.66 -18.61
CA PRO A 228 35.61 -0.91 -19.79
C PRO A 228 36.55 0.25 -20.15
N LEU A 229 36.27 1.46 -19.64
CA LEU A 229 37.09 2.65 -19.88
C LEU A 229 38.14 2.86 -18.78
N ALA A 230 38.08 2.10 -17.69
CA ALA A 230 38.99 2.25 -16.57
C ALA A 230 40.41 1.80 -16.95
N PRO A 231 41.44 2.66 -16.77
CA PRO A 231 42.82 2.26 -16.95
C PRO A 231 43.22 1.26 -15.87
N HIS A 232 43.94 0.20 -16.24
CA HIS A 232 44.61 -0.70 -15.29
C HIS A 232 46.10 -0.76 -15.57
N HIS A 233 46.88 -1.01 -14.52
CA HIS A 233 48.33 -1.06 -14.58
C HIS A 233 48.80 -2.50 -14.43
N ASP A 234 49.23 -3.10 -15.54
CA ASP A 234 49.73 -4.49 -15.55
C ASP A 234 51.25 -4.55 -15.36
N GLY A 235 51.89 -3.39 -15.28
CA GLY A 235 53.33 -3.24 -15.13
C GLY A 235 53.82 -3.42 -13.70
N HIS A 236 55.13 -3.61 -13.57
CA HIS A 236 55.81 -3.65 -12.27
C HIS A 236 55.47 -2.38 -11.45
N PRO A 237 55.38 -2.42 -10.11
CA PRO A 237 55.04 -1.24 -9.29
C PRO A 237 55.92 0.00 -9.55
N THR A 238 57.13 -0.21 -10.07
CA THR A 238 58.10 0.83 -10.44
C THR A 238 58.00 1.28 -11.91
N HIS A 239 57.28 0.55 -12.77
CA HIS A 239 57.04 0.83 -14.18
C HIS A 239 55.61 0.38 -14.58
N PRO A 240 54.57 1.17 -14.24
CA PRO A 240 53.20 0.84 -14.60
C PRO A 240 52.98 1.01 -16.11
N SER A 241 52.58 -0.07 -16.79
CA SER A 241 52.12 -0.04 -18.18
C SER A 241 50.59 0.04 -18.19
N PRO A 242 49.98 1.14 -18.68
CA PRO A 242 48.53 1.26 -18.77
C PRO A 242 47.98 0.36 -19.89
N SER A 243 47.11 -0.57 -19.50
CA SER A 243 46.31 -1.40 -20.40
C SER A 243 44.82 -1.04 -20.21
N SER A 244 43.92 -1.47 -21.11
CA SER A 244 42.46 -1.36 -20.93
C SER A 244 41.86 -2.65 -20.39
N LEU A 245 41.12 -2.62 -19.27
CA LEU A 245 40.45 -3.83 -18.78
C LEU A 245 39.42 -4.25 -19.83
N SER A 246 39.66 -5.37 -20.53
CA SER A 246 38.70 -5.84 -21.53
C SER A 246 37.60 -6.65 -20.84
N PHE A 247 36.66 -5.97 -20.19
CA PHE A 247 35.42 -6.61 -19.79
C PHE A 247 34.51 -6.79 -21.01
N GLY A 248 33.98 -8.00 -21.21
CA GLY A 248 32.87 -8.18 -22.13
C GLY A 248 31.65 -7.34 -21.68
N PRO A 249 30.73 -6.95 -22.59
CA PRO A 249 29.54 -6.17 -22.24
C PRO A 249 28.70 -6.79 -21.10
N GLN A 250 28.70 -8.12 -21.00
CA GLN A 250 28.00 -8.88 -19.97
C GLN A 250 28.77 -8.95 -18.64
N GLU A 251 30.10 -8.94 -18.69
CA GLU A 251 30.96 -8.97 -17.49
C GLU A 251 30.95 -7.62 -16.78
N ALA A 252 31.05 -6.53 -17.52
CA ALA A 252 30.95 -5.18 -16.96
C ALA A 252 29.57 -4.94 -16.33
N GLU A 253 28.50 -5.43 -16.96
CA GLU A 253 27.15 -5.40 -16.39
C GLU A 253 27.06 -6.21 -15.09
N ALA A 254 27.61 -7.43 -15.06
CA ALA A 254 27.60 -8.29 -13.88
C ALA A 254 28.40 -7.71 -12.70
N VAL A 255 29.60 -7.15 -12.97
CA VAL A 255 30.42 -6.49 -11.96
C VAL A 255 29.71 -5.24 -11.44
N GLY A 256 29.21 -4.39 -12.35
CA GLY A 256 28.45 -3.20 -12.00
C GLY A 256 27.21 -3.52 -11.16
N TRP A 257 26.48 -4.60 -11.49
CA TRP A 257 25.31 -5.06 -10.75
C TRP A 257 25.67 -5.51 -9.34
N LYS A 258 26.80 -6.21 -9.20
CA LYS A 258 27.28 -6.69 -7.92
C LYS A 258 27.76 -5.56 -7.01
N ILE A 259 28.44 -4.56 -7.55
CA ILE A 259 28.82 -3.35 -6.82
C ILE A 259 27.56 -2.55 -6.44
N GLY A 260 26.62 -2.39 -7.38
CA GLY A 260 25.35 -1.72 -7.14
C GLY A 260 24.49 -2.38 -6.05
N SER A 261 24.71 -3.67 -5.74
CA SER A 261 23.98 -4.37 -4.69
C SER A 261 24.17 -3.76 -3.30
N PHE A 262 25.20 -2.94 -3.05
CA PHE A 262 25.33 -2.19 -1.78
C PHE A 262 24.41 -0.97 -1.69
N LEU A 263 23.80 -0.56 -2.80
CA LEU A 263 23.02 0.67 -2.89
C LEU A 263 21.50 0.45 -2.90
N HIS A 264 21.03 -0.81 -2.96
CA HIS A 264 19.60 -1.10 -2.87
C HIS A 264 19.02 -0.65 -1.52
N GLN A 265 17.77 -0.19 -1.55
CA GLN A 265 17.10 0.40 -0.39
C GLN A 265 15.88 -0.44 0.02
N PRO A 266 16.06 -1.53 0.77
CA PRO A 266 14.95 -2.42 1.14
C PRO A 266 13.92 -1.75 2.06
N HIS A 267 14.35 -0.80 2.89
CA HIS A 267 13.47 -0.04 3.77
C HIS A 267 12.47 0.84 3.01
N THR A 268 12.84 1.38 1.85
CA THR A 268 11.94 2.17 0.99
C THR A 268 10.77 1.32 0.49
N ALA A 269 11.02 0.06 0.15
CA ALA A 269 9.94 -0.85 -0.23
C ALA A 269 8.99 -1.11 0.94
N MET A 270 9.53 -1.34 2.15
CA MET A 270 8.72 -1.58 3.34
C MET A 270 7.88 -0.36 3.69
N ALA A 271 8.48 0.83 3.73
CA ALA A 271 7.77 2.08 3.98
C ALA A 271 6.64 2.34 2.96
N THR A 272 6.83 1.95 1.69
CA THR A 272 5.79 2.06 0.66
C THR A 272 4.61 1.12 0.93
N ILE A 273 4.89 -0.14 1.31
CA ILE A 273 3.84 -1.11 1.66
C ILE A 273 3.13 -0.70 2.94
N ASP A 274 3.88 -0.31 3.97
CA ASP A 274 3.33 0.12 5.27
C ASP A 274 2.51 1.42 5.14
N GLY A 275 2.89 2.31 4.22
CA GLY A 275 2.11 3.51 3.91
C GLY A 275 0.77 3.21 3.24
N TYR A 276 0.67 2.12 2.49
CA TYR A 276 -0.57 1.69 1.82
C TYR A 276 -1.43 0.78 2.70
N LEU A 277 -0.83 -0.21 3.37
CA LEU A 277 -1.48 -1.07 4.35
C LEU A 277 -1.14 -0.57 5.76
N MET A 278 -1.90 0.41 6.24
CA MET A 278 -1.66 1.08 7.52
C MET A 278 -1.85 0.16 8.74
N GLY A 279 -2.74 -0.83 8.61
CA GLY A 279 -3.11 -1.71 9.71
C GLY A 279 -2.21 -2.94 9.87
N GLU A 280 -2.04 -3.39 11.11
CA GLU A 280 -1.49 -4.70 11.43
C GLU A 280 -2.41 -5.81 10.90
N SER A 281 -2.07 -6.36 9.72
CA SER A 281 -2.82 -7.43 9.08
C SER A 281 -1.91 -8.57 8.61
N LEU A 282 -2.50 -9.77 8.50
CA LEU A 282 -1.81 -10.91 7.88
C LEU A 282 -1.42 -10.61 6.43
N LEU A 283 -2.26 -9.86 5.70
CA LEU A 283 -1.98 -9.42 4.34
C LEU A 283 -0.70 -8.57 4.29
N ARG A 284 -0.60 -7.55 5.15
CA ARG A 284 0.58 -6.69 5.24
C ARG A 284 1.83 -7.50 5.55
N ARG A 285 1.80 -8.33 6.59
CA ARG A 285 2.95 -9.19 6.96
C ARG A 285 3.40 -10.07 5.79
N ARG A 286 2.46 -10.72 5.10
CA ARG A 286 2.75 -11.60 3.96
C ARG A 286 3.37 -10.83 2.79
N VAL A 287 2.78 -9.70 2.42
CA VAL A 287 3.25 -8.90 1.28
C VAL A 287 4.59 -8.24 1.60
N SER A 288 4.75 -7.62 2.78
CA SER A 288 6.02 -7.02 3.20
C SER A 288 7.14 -8.06 3.24
N ALA A 289 6.90 -9.24 3.81
CA ALA A 289 7.91 -10.32 3.84
C ALA A 289 8.28 -10.81 2.43
N ALA A 290 7.29 -11.00 1.54
CA ALA A 290 7.53 -11.39 0.16
C ALA A 290 8.34 -10.32 -0.60
N VAL A 291 7.96 -9.05 -0.49
CA VAL A 291 8.65 -7.93 -1.14
C VAL A 291 10.09 -7.80 -0.61
N ALA A 292 10.29 -7.87 0.72
CA ALA A 292 11.62 -7.81 1.32
C ALA A 292 12.53 -8.95 0.85
N HIS A 293 11.99 -10.18 0.80
CA HIS A 293 12.73 -11.33 0.30
C HIS A 293 13.10 -11.16 -1.18
N PHE A 294 12.14 -10.70 -2.01
CA PHE A 294 12.38 -10.48 -3.42
C PHE A 294 13.45 -9.40 -3.66
N VAL A 295 13.34 -8.25 -3.00
CA VAL A 295 14.33 -7.16 -3.13
C VAL A 295 15.73 -7.63 -2.74
N THR A 296 15.85 -8.35 -1.63
CA THR A 296 17.14 -8.90 -1.17
C THR A 296 17.73 -9.91 -2.16
N ARG A 297 16.89 -10.80 -2.72
CA ARG A 297 17.31 -11.80 -3.71
C ARG A 297 17.68 -11.15 -5.04
N ALA A 298 16.87 -10.19 -5.51
CA ALA A 298 17.12 -9.42 -6.72
C ALA A 298 18.40 -8.59 -6.61
N ALA A 299 18.72 -8.05 -5.44
CA ALA A 299 19.95 -7.29 -5.27
C ALA A 299 21.19 -8.19 -5.21
N THR A 300 21.11 -9.29 -4.45
CA THR A 300 22.32 -10.04 -4.04
C THR A 300 22.60 -11.30 -4.85
N ARG A 301 21.60 -11.87 -5.54
CA ARG A 301 21.70 -13.18 -6.20
C ARG A 301 21.62 -13.15 -7.72
N THR A 302 21.15 -12.06 -8.31
CA THR A 302 21.17 -11.91 -9.77
C THR A 302 22.45 -11.22 -10.21
N THR A 303 22.72 -11.30 -11.51
CA THR A 303 23.87 -10.65 -12.14
C THR A 303 23.46 -9.51 -13.08
N SER A 304 22.17 -9.33 -13.36
CA SER A 304 21.70 -8.27 -14.24
C SER A 304 20.25 -7.89 -13.94
N ASN A 305 19.84 -6.70 -14.40
CA ASN A 305 18.44 -6.28 -14.33
C ASN A 305 17.52 -7.18 -15.18
N ARG A 306 18.06 -7.77 -16.27
CA ARG A 306 17.31 -8.67 -17.15
C ARG A 306 16.86 -9.95 -16.44
N GLU A 307 17.68 -10.47 -15.52
CA GLU A 307 17.28 -11.61 -14.67
C GLU A 307 16.17 -11.25 -13.68
N VAL A 308 16.13 -9.99 -13.22
CA VAL A 308 15.11 -9.52 -12.27
C VAL A 308 13.76 -9.34 -12.95
N VAL A 309 13.74 -8.61 -14.07
CA VAL A 309 12.51 -8.21 -14.77
C VAL A 309 12.00 -9.29 -15.72
N GLY A 310 12.87 -10.21 -16.15
CA GLY A 310 12.58 -11.11 -17.26
C GLY A 310 12.66 -10.39 -18.60
N GLY A 311 12.28 -11.07 -19.68
CA GLY A 311 12.34 -10.48 -21.01
C GLY A 311 12.04 -11.45 -22.14
N SER A 312 12.56 -11.16 -23.33
CA SER A 312 12.44 -12.03 -24.50
C SER A 312 13.80 -12.22 -25.15
N ARG A 313 14.22 -13.47 -25.32
CA ARG A 313 15.44 -13.82 -26.03
C ARG A 313 15.08 -14.40 -27.39
N HIS A 314 15.62 -13.84 -28.47
CA HIS A 314 15.53 -14.48 -29.78
C HIS A 314 16.61 -15.56 -29.86
N VAL A 315 16.19 -16.83 -29.92
CA VAL A 315 17.09 -17.98 -30.14
C VAL A 315 17.07 -18.29 -31.63
N GLN A 316 18.25 -18.32 -32.24
CA GLN A 316 18.44 -18.77 -33.62
C GLN A 316 18.50 -20.30 -33.57
N GLN A 317 17.61 -20.99 -34.29
CA GLN A 317 17.69 -22.44 -34.42
C GLN A 317 18.90 -22.79 -35.30
N ASP A 318 19.69 -23.79 -34.89
CA ASP A 318 20.82 -24.30 -35.67
C ASP A 318 20.37 -24.61 -37.10
N GLY A 319 20.93 -23.88 -38.07
CA GLY A 319 20.76 -24.14 -39.50
C GLY A 319 19.67 -23.34 -40.24
N GLY A 320 18.99 -22.34 -39.66
CA GLY A 320 17.97 -21.59 -40.40
C GLY A 320 17.70 -20.15 -39.93
N ALA A 321 17.33 -19.27 -40.87
CA ALA A 321 17.06 -17.84 -40.68
C ALA A 321 15.84 -17.50 -39.77
N LYS A 322 15.30 -18.46 -39.02
CA LYS A 322 14.11 -18.31 -38.18
C LYS A 322 14.52 -18.05 -36.73
N ARG A 323 14.29 -16.82 -36.26
CA ARG A 323 14.52 -16.41 -34.87
C ARG A 323 13.27 -16.68 -34.03
N THR A 324 13.33 -17.67 -33.14
CA THR A 324 12.23 -17.98 -32.22
C THR A 324 12.33 -17.09 -30.99
N LYS A 325 11.26 -16.34 -30.67
CA LYS A 325 11.20 -15.50 -29.46
C LYS A 325 10.90 -16.40 -28.25
N VAL A 326 11.88 -16.61 -27.39
CA VAL A 326 11.74 -17.35 -26.12
C VAL A 326 11.54 -16.34 -24.99
N THR A 327 10.43 -16.45 -24.27
CA THR A 327 10.14 -15.61 -23.09
C THR A 327 10.98 -16.08 -21.91
N VAL A 328 11.75 -15.17 -21.32
CA VAL A 328 12.51 -15.42 -20.09
C VAL A 328 11.65 -14.94 -18.92
N PRO A 329 11.26 -15.82 -17.98
CA PRO A 329 10.43 -15.43 -16.85
C PRO A 329 11.19 -14.45 -15.93
N PRO A 330 10.48 -13.58 -15.20
CA PRO A 330 11.08 -12.74 -14.17
C PRO A 330 11.66 -13.59 -13.03
N LEU A 331 12.42 -12.96 -12.13
CA LEU A 331 13.08 -13.67 -11.03
C LEU A 331 12.10 -14.51 -10.20
N GLN A 332 12.27 -15.83 -10.25
CA GLN A 332 11.55 -16.79 -9.42
C GLN A 332 12.39 -17.17 -8.20
N CYS A 333 12.30 -16.36 -7.15
CA CYS A 333 13.08 -16.55 -5.92
C CYS A 333 12.35 -17.33 -4.82
N PHE A 334 11.07 -17.67 -5.03
CA PHE A 334 10.28 -18.47 -4.10
C PHE A 334 10.18 -19.91 -4.58
N ALA A 335 9.94 -20.82 -3.65
CA ALA A 335 9.73 -22.23 -3.91
C ALA A 335 8.61 -22.77 -3.01
N VAL A 336 7.78 -23.65 -3.55
CA VAL A 336 6.82 -24.45 -2.77
C VAL A 336 7.40 -25.85 -2.61
N ASN A 337 7.36 -26.37 -1.39
CA ASN A 337 7.78 -27.74 -1.13
C ASN A 337 6.85 -28.73 -1.83
N GLY A 338 7.37 -29.47 -2.82
CA GLY A 338 6.56 -30.35 -3.67
C GLY A 338 6.17 -31.69 -3.05
N GLY A 339 6.43 -31.89 -1.75
CA GLY A 339 6.26 -33.17 -1.06
C GLY A 339 7.03 -34.34 -1.70
N GLN A 340 7.05 -35.49 -1.04
CA GLN A 340 7.63 -36.72 -1.60
C GLN A 340 6.81 -37.31 -2.78
N GLN A 341 5.56 -36.87 -2.99
CA GLN A 341 4.66 -37.42 -4.01
C GLN A 341 4.80 -36.78 -5.40
N GLY A 342 5.53 -35.67 -5.55
CA GLY A 342 5.71 -34.92 -6.81
C GLY A 342 7.09 -35.07 -7.47
N GLY A 343 7.79 -36.19 -7.28
CA GLY A 343 9.09 -36.44 -7.92
C GLY A 343 10.25 -35.54 -7.47
N GLY A 344 10.14 -34.90 -6.29
CA GLY A 344 11.24 -34.16 -5.65
C GLY A 344 11.60 -32.81 -6.28
N ARG A 345 10.84 -32.29 -7.25
CA ARG A 345 11.08 -30.96 -7.84
C ARG A 345 10.25 -29.88 -7.16
N HIS A 346 10.93 -28.95 -6.48
CA HIS A 346 10.32 -27.74 -5.93
C HIS A 346 9.74 -26.87 -7.05
N ARG A 347 8.47 -26.45 -6.92
CA ARG A 347 7.83 -25.51 -7.85
C ARG A 347 8.33 -24.09 -7.54
N ARG A 348 8.98 -23.43 -8.51
CA ARG A 348 9.47 -22.06 -8.36
C ARG A 348 8.37 -21.04 -8.66
N LEU A 349 8.32 -19.97 -7.87
CA LEU A 349 7.34 -18.90 -7.96
C LEU A 349 8.03 -17.53 -8.00
N GLY A 350 7.43 -16.58 -8.71
CA GLY A 350 7.77 -15.16 -8.62
C GLY A 350 7.06 -14.45 -7.47
N VAL A 351 7.44 -13.20 -7.23
CA VAL A 351 6.83 -12.35 -6.18
C VAL A 351 5.36 -12.03 -6.49
N ARG A 352 5.01 -11.98 -7.78
CA ARG A 352 3.67 -11.67 -8.28
C ARG A 352 2.67 -12.76 -7.88
N GLU A 353 3.05 -14.03 -8.01
CA GLU A 353 2.23 -15.17 -7.61
C GLU A 353 2.00 -15.21 -6.09
N VAL A 354 3.04 -14.90 -5.31
CA VAL A 354 2.95 -14.86 -3.83
C VAL A 354 2.04 -13.73 -3.35
N ILE A 355 2.17 -12.52 -3.93
CA ILE A 355 1.30 -11.39 -3.61
C ILE A 355 -0.14 -11.67 -4.05
N HIS A 356 -0.34 -12.25 -5.24
CA HIS A 356 -1.67 -12.63 -5.72
C HIS A 356 -2.34 -13.65 -4.80
N LYS A 357 -1.60 -14.67 -4.33
CA LYS A 357 -2.11 -15.61 -3.33
C LYS A 357 -2.54 -14.91 -2.04
N ALA A 358 -1.76 -13.96 -1.54
CA ALA A 358 -2.13 -13.20 -0.33
C ALA A 358 -3.43 -12.41 -0.53
N ARG A 359 -3.61 -11.80 -1.71
CA ARG A 359 -4.84 -11.09 -2.08
C ARG A 359 -6.03 -12.04 -2.20
N LEU A 360 -5.85 -13.20 -2.83
CA LEU A 360 -6.90 -14.21 -2.99
C LEU A 360 -7.37 -14.79 -1.66
N ASP A 361 -6.47 -14.99 -0.69
CA ASP A 361 -6.85 -15.50 0.64
C ASP A 361 -7.77 -14.55 1.39
N VAL A 362 -7.44 -13.25 1.32
CA VAL A 362 -8.25 -12.19 1.90
C VAL A 362 -9.58 -12.06 1.17
N ALA A 363 -9.55 -12.15 -0.16
CA ALA A 363 -10.75 -12.10 -0.98
C ALA A 363 -11.71 -13.25 -0.64
N ALA A 364 -11.18 -14.48 -0.53
CA ALA A 364 -11.94 -15.66 -0.13
C ALA A 364 -12.50 -15.54 1.30
N GLN A 365 -11.71 -14.99 2.23
CA GLN A 365 -12.15 -14.78 3.62
C GLN A 365 -13.36 -13.84 3.72
N HIS A 366 -13.43 -12.83 2.86
CA HIS A 366 -14.46 -11.79 2.91
C HIS A 366 -15.55 -11.91 1.83
N GLY A 367 -15.46 -12.91 0.95
CA GLY A 367 -16.41 -13.10 -0.16
C GLY A 367 -16.25 -12.06 -1.26
N VAL A 368 -15.05 -11.54 -1.48
CA VAL A 368 -14.76 -10.56 -2.54
C VAL A 368 -14.43 -11.31 -3.84
N GLU A 369 -15.17 -11.02 -4.89
CA GLU A 369 -14.95 -11.60 -6.22
C GLU A 369 -14.23 -10.62 -7.17
N GLY A 370 -13.62 -11.14 -8.23
CA GLY A 370 -13.02 -10.29 -9.29
C GLY A 370 -11.68 -9.65 -8.93
N VAL A 371 -10.89 -10.28 -8.05
CA VAL A 371 -9.49 -9.88 -7.81
C VAL A 371 -8.65 -10.25 -9.03
N VAL A 372 -8.26 -9.25 -9.80
CA VAL A 372 -7.54 -9.46 -11.07
C VAL A 372 -6.06 -9.62 -10.76
N LYS A 373 -5.43 -10.68 -11.27
CA LYS A 373 -3.98 -10.91 -11.09
C LYS A 373 -3.15 -9.69 -11.51
N GLY A 374 -3.56 -8.98 -12.57
CA GLY A 374 -3.02 -7.66 -12.94
C GLY A 374 -1.60 -7.69 -13.50
N PHE A 375 -1.04 -8.89 -13.72
CA PHE A 375 0.39 -9.06 -13.97
C PHE A 375 0.76 -9.46 -15.41
N ASN A 376 0.01 -9.09 -16.46
CA ASN A 376 0.38 -9.30 -17.88
C ASN A 376 0.90 -10.73 -18.26
N THR A 377 0.55 -11.77 -17.51
CA THR A 377 1.09 -13.13 -17.70
C THR A 377 -0.01 -14.12 -18.05
N HIS A 378 0.33 -15.02 -18.98
CA HIS A 378 -0.38 -16.22 -19.45
C HIS A 378 -0.64 -17.30 -18.37
N LEU A 379 -0.67 -16.93 -17.09
CA LEU A 379 -0.75 -17.83 -15.94
C LEU A 379 -2.02 -17.53 -15.15
N GLY A 380 -2.85 -18.54 -14.91
CA GLY A 380 -4.14 -18.45 -14.21
C GLY A 380 -4.02 -18.35 -12.69
N ASP A 381 -5.16 -18.32 -12.00
CA ASP A 381 -5.24 -18.33 -10.54
C ASP A 381 -4.78 -19.67 -9.94
N SER A 382 -4.95 -20.77 -10.69
CA SER A 382 -4.45 -22.11 -10.35
C SER A 382 -2.94 -22.12 -10.07
N ASP A 383 -2.19 -21.25 -10.76
CA ASP A 383 -0.73 -21.18 -10.60
C ASP A 383 -0.32 -20.53 -9.27
N CYS A 384 -1.26 -19.90 -8.56
CA CYS A 384 -0.98 -19.20 -7.30
C CYS A 384 -1.40 -20.00 -6.05
N GLN A 385 -1.98 -21.20 -6.21
CA GLN A 385 -2.44 -22.01 -5.08
C GLN A 385 -1.27 -22.74 -4.40
N PHE A 386 -1.07 -22.50 -3.11
CA PHE A 386 -0.13 -23.20 -2.23
C PHE A 386 -0.46 -22.94 -0.74
N GLN A 387 0.08 -23.76 0.16
CA GLN A 387 0.00 -23.52 1.61
C GLN A 387 1.15 -22.63 2.08
N TRP A 388 0.87 -21.63 2.92
CA TRP A 388 1.90 -20.69 3.40
C TRP A 388 3.02 -21.36 4.20
N GLN A 389 2.72 -22.48 4.88
CA GLN A 389 3.69 -23.29 5.61
C GLN A 389 4.71 -23.98 4.70
N GLU A 390 4.34 -24.21 3.44
CA GLU A 390 5.18 -24.86 2.42
C GLU A 390 5.96 -23.85 1.58
N LEU A 391 5.75 -22.55 1.81
CA LEU A 391 6.46 -21.49 1.11
C LEU A 391 7.86 -21.32 1.69
N GLY A 392 8.85 -21.40 0.81
CA GLY A 392 10.25 -21.23 1.15
C GLY A 392 11.04 -20.75 -0.04
N HIS A 393 12.33 -20.97 0.01
CA HIS A 393 13.24 -20.62 -1.04
C HIS A 393 14.38 -21.63 -1.11
N ILE A 394 15.10 -21.65 -2.24
CA ILE A 394 16.24 -22.55 -2.43
C ILE A 394 17.54 -21.79 -2.09
N ASN A 395 18.34 -22.35 -1.18
CA ASN A 395 19.60 -21.75 -0.74
C ASN A 395 20.76 -21.99 -1.76
N ARG A 396 21.99 -21.51 -1.47
CA ARG A 396 23.15 -21.70 -2.37
C ARG A 396 23.52 -23.17 -2.59
N ARG A 397 23.17 -24.04 -1.64
CA ARG A 397 23.47 -25.47 -1.66
C ARG A 397 22.36 -26.29 -2.32
N GLY A 398 21.33 -25.64 -2.87
CA GLY A 398 20.19 -26.32 -3.49
C GLY A 398 19.17 -26.86 -2.48
N GLN A 399 19.30 -26.52 -1.20
CA GLN A 399 18.40 -27.00 -0.13
C GLN A 399 17.24 -26.02 0.06
N PHE A 400 16.07 -26.57 0.41
CA PHE A 400 14.89 -25.79 0.71
C PHE A 400 14.95 -25.21 2.13
N GLU A 401 14.68 -23.92 2.26
CA GLU A 401 14.56 -23.20 3.53
C GLU A 401 13.19 -22.52 3.60
N ALA A 402 12.40 -22.84 4.64
CA ALA A 402 11.08 -22.26 4.84
C ALA A 402 11.18 -20.76 5.13
N LEU A 403 10.25 -19.99 4.57
CA LEU A 403 10.24 -18.53 4.68
C LEU A 403 9.51 -18.03 5.95
N GLN A 404 8.86 -18.93 6.71
CA GLN A 404 8.12 -18.66 7.95
C GLN A 404 7.24 -17.40 7.89
N ILE A 405 6.57 -17.19 6.76
CA ILE A 405 5.60 -16.10 6.58
C ILE A 405 4.24 -16.61 7.07
N SER A 406 4.04 -16.65 8.40
CA SER A 406 2.76 -17.03 9.02
C SER A 406 1.86 -15.82 9.23
#